data_AF-A0A091EWG5-F1
#
_entry.id   AF-A0A091EWG5-F1
#
_cell.length_a   1.000
_cell.length_b   1.000
_cell.length_c   1.000
_cell.angle_alpha   90.00
_cell.angle_beta   90.00
_cell.angle_gamma   90.00
#
_symmetry.space_group_name_H-M   'P 1'
#
loop_
_entity.id
_entity.type
_entity.pdbx_description
1 polymer ?
#
loop_
_entity_poly.entity_id
_entity_poly.type
_entity_poly.pdbx_seq_one_letter_code
_entity_poly.pdbx_strand_id
1 'polypeptide(L)'
;RYQELLAKMMSMHQYSEDINDPLRLSAVLERYEMLQLQQWEKVRSSMPCRWTYEQGLVVFALQKLFDACEKDIQQRTDDILKALDIPLWNKALTEETMREIRKLFRQPYYQNYPKVHSEIVQEAAILTGTENQTENQFLLQCCQIYCLLLLQDPPVKAEWKMNRRYLEHVDKK
;
A
#
# COMPACT_ATOMS: atom_id res chain seq x y z
N ARG A 1 -18.18 -9.72 -37.17
CA ARG A 1 -17.91 -8.26 -37.04
C ARG A 1 -18.64 -7.58 -35.87
N TYR A 2 -19.98 -7.49 -35.85
CA TYR A 2 -20.70 -6.81 -34.74
C TYR A 2 -20.62 -7.58 -33.40
N GLN A 3 -20.76 -8.91 -33.45
CA GLN A 3 -20.62 -9.77 -32.27
C GLN A 3 -19.18 -9.80 -31.71
N GLU A 4 -18.16 -9.70 -32.55
CA GLU A 4 -16.76 -9.60 -32.11
C GLU A 4 -16.46 -8.25 -31.46
N LEU A 5 -17.03 -7.16 -31.98
CA LEU A 5 -16.94 -5.84 -31.36
C LEU A 5 -17.66 -5.80 -30.01
N LEU A 6 -18.83 -6.44 -29.91
CA LEU A 6 -19.56 -6.59 -28.66
C LEU A 6 -18.78 -7.45 -27.65
N ALA A 7 -18.23 -8.58 -28.07
CA ALA A 7 -17.40 -9.43 -27.22
C ALA A 7 -16.14 -8.69 -26.73
N LYS A 8 -15.52 -7.87 -27.59
CA LYS A 8 -14.36 -7.05 -27.23
C LYS A 8 -14.72 -5.88 -26.30
N MET A 9 -15.88 -5.28 -26.48
CA MET A 9 -16.39 -4.22 -25.59
C MET A 9 -16.80 -4.78 -24.22
N MET A 10 -17.44 -5.95 -24.20
CA MET A 10 -17.79 -6.67 -22.99
C MET A 10 -16.55 -7.20 -22.26
N SER A 11 -15.51 -7.64 -22.98
CA SER A 11 -14.23 -8.02 -22.36
C SER A 11 -13.49 -6.82 -21.78
N MET A 12 -13.62 -5.62 -22.37
CA MET A 12 -13.08 -4.40 -21.77
C MET A 12 -13.84 -4.00 -20.50
N HIS A 13 -15.16 -4.24 -20.45
CA HIS A 13 -15.97 -4.00 -19.25
C HIS A 13 -15.75 -5.03 -18.12
N GLN A 14 -15.30 -6.25 -18.43
CA GLN A 14 -14.96 -7.26 -17.41
C GLN A 14 -13.83 -6.83 -16.46
N TYR A 15 -13.04 -5.83 -16.85
CA TYR A 15 -11.96 -5.25 -16.04
C TYR A 15 -12.29 -3.83 -15.56
N SER A 16 -13.52 -3.36 -15.75
CA SER A 16 -13.94 -2.05 -15.26
C SER A 16 -14.11 -2.12 -13.75
N GLU A 17 -13.34 -1.30 -13.04
CA GLU A 17 -13.49 -1.13 -11.60
C GLU A 17 -14.80 -0.37 -11.29
N ASP A 18 -15.34 -0.59 -10.09
CA ASP A 18 -16.42 0.25 -9.57
C ASP A 18 -15.87 1.62 -9.19
N ILE A 19 -16.28 2.66 -9.93
CA ILE A 19 -15.84 4.05 -9.75
C ILE A 19 -16.29 4.62 -8.38
N ASN A 20 -17.19 3.96 -7.67
CA ASN A 20 -17.59 4.36 -6.32
C ASN A 20 -16.79 3.66 -5.22
N ASP A 21 -16.04 2.60 -5.54
CA ASP A 21 -15.22 1.88 -4.56
C ASP A 21 -13.90 2.65 -4.30
N PRO A 22 -13.68 3.21 -3.09
CA PRO A 22 -12.43 3.88 -2.76
C PRO A 22 -11.24 2.90 -2.62
N LEU A 23 -11.49 1.58 -2.60
CA LEU A 23 -10.46 0.55 -2.46
C LEU A 23 -9.99 -0.02 -3.78
N ARG A 24 -10.65 0.34 -4.89
CA ARG A 24 -10.23 -0.06 -6.23
C ARG A 24 -8.77 0.29 -6.49
N LEU A 25 -8.09 -0.48 -7.34
CA LEU A 25 -6.67 -0.35 -7.61
C LEU A 25 -6.33 1.06 -8.09
N SER A 26 -7.09 1.63 -9.03
CA SER A 26 -6.82 2.98 -9.54
C SER A 26 -6.86 4.05 -8.44
N ALA A 27 -7.83 3.99 -7.52
CA ALA A 27 -7.94 4.94 -6.42
C ALA A 27 -6.80 4.77 -5.41
N VAL A 28 -6.39 3.53 -5.11
CA VAL A 28 -5.26 3.27 -4.21
C VAL A 28 -3.93 3.73 -4.83
N LEU A 29 -3.73 3.52 -6.13
CA LEU A 29 -2.56 4.00 -6.86
C LEU A 29 -2.49 5.54 -6.91
N GLU A 30 -3.62 6.20 -7.16
CA GLU A 30 -3.70 7.67 -7.13
C GLU A 30 -3.33 8.21 -5.74
N ARG A 31 -3.82 7.57 -4.66
CA ARG A 31 -3.44 7.92 -3.29
C ARG A 31 -1.94 7.72 -3.04
N TYR A 32 -1.34 6.65 -3.58
CA TYR A 32 0.10 6.40 -3.47
C TYR A 32 0.91 7.48 -4.19
N GLU A 33 0.51 7.88 -5.39
CA GLU A 33 1.15 8.94 -6.15
C GLU A 33 1.04 10.30 -5.45
N MET A 34 -0.14 10.65 -4.92
CA MET A 34 -0.31 11.85 -4.10
C MET A 34 0.58 11.85 -2.85
N LEU A 35 0.77 10.68 -2.23
CA LEU A 35 1.62 10.54 -1.06
C LEU A 35 3.10 10.76 -1.41
N GLN A 36 3.55 10.29 -2.57
CA GLN A 36 4.91 10.53 -3.10
C GLN A 36 5.16 11.99 -3.51
N LEU A 37 4.19 12.63 -4.18
CA LEU A 37 4.38 13.96 -4.76
C LEU A 37 4.12 15.09 -3.77
N GLN A 38 3.11 14.95 -2.89
CA GLN A 38 2.62 16.06 -2.08
C GLN A 38 2.90 15.87 -0.59
N GLN A 39 2.57 14.69 -0.03
CA GLN A 39 2.67 14.50 1.42
C GLN A 39 4.12 14.38 1.86
N TRP A 40 4.94 13.67 1.08
CA TRP A 40 6.38 13.63 1.29
C TRP A 40 7.01 15.03 1.26
N GLU A 41 6.60 15.89 0.33
CA GLU A 41 7.12 17.25 0.23
C GLU A 41 6.86 18.06 1.51
N LYS A 42 5.67 17.95 2.10
CA LYS A 42 5.34 18.60 3.38
C LYS A 42 6.24 18.12 4.53
N VAL A 43 6.50 16.82 4.60
CA VAL A 43 7.39 16.25 5.62
C VAL A 43 8.80 16.76 5.42
N ARG A 44 9.31 16.68 4.18
CA ARG A 44 10.64 17.16 3.78
C ARG A 44 10.85 18.63 4.11
N SER A 45 9.89 19.49 3.78
CA SER A 45 9.97 20.94 4.03
C SER A 45 9.87 21.27 5.53
N SER A 46 9.13 20.47 6.31
CA SER A 46 8.98 20.67 7.75
C SER A 46 10.16 20.15 8.59
N MET A 47 10.99 19.25 8.05
CA MET A 47 12.10 18.62 8.78
C MET A 47 13.34 18.39 7.89
N PRO A 48 14.11 19.45 7.58
CA PRO A 48 15.22 19.37 6.64
C PRO A 48 16.34 18.40 7.06
N CYS A 49 16.51 18.15 8.36
CA CYS A 49 17.72 17.51 8.89
C CYS A 49 17.60 16.01 9.20
N ARG A 50 16.39 15.45 9.38
CA ARG A 50 16.22 14.04 9.82
C ARG A 50 15.99 13.05 8.67
N TRP A 51 15.38 13.51 7.59
CA TRP A 51 14.89 12.67 6.50
C TRP A 51 15.44 13.19 5.17
N THR A 52 16.77 13.15 5.00
CA THR A 52 17.40 13.57 3.75
C THR A 52 17.49 12.39 2.78
N TYR A 53 17.12 12.63 1.53
CA TYR A 53 17.27 11.64 0.47
C TYR A 53 18.75 11.38 0.14
N GLU A 54 19.61 12.40 0.25
CA GLU A 54 21.06 12.27 0.02
C GLU A 54 21.70 11.20 0.92
N GLN A 55 21.14 11.00 2.12
CA GLN A 55 21.64 10.00 3.07
C GLN A 55 20.88 8.66 2.96
N GLY A 56 19.91 8.52 2.06
CA GLY A 56 19.14 7.29 1.86
C GLY A 56 18.22 6.89 3.01
N LEU A 57 18.17 7.66 4.10
CA LEU A 57 17.46 7.34 5.34
C LEU A 57 15.96 7.15 5.13
N VAL A 58 15.35 7.97 4.28
CA VAL A 58 13.92 7.92 3.94
C VAL A 58 13.54 6.64 3.23
N VAL A 59 14.33 6.29 2.20
CA VAL A 59 14.10 5.09 1.40
C VAL A 59 14.26 3.85 2.29
N PHE A 60 15.29 3.85 3.15
CA PHE A 60 15.50 2.78 4.12
C PHE A 60 14.35 2.65 5.12
N ALA A 61 13.90 3.76 5.71
CA ALA A 61 12.80 3.76 6.68
C ALA A 61 11.48 3.27 6.05
N LEU A 62 11.17 3.73 4.83
CA LEU A 62 9.98 3.28 4.11
C LEU A 62 10.09 1.83 3.67
N GLN A 63 11.27 1.36 3.27
CA GLN A 63 11.49 -0.05 2.96
C GLN A 63 11.26 -0.94 4.18
N LYS A 64 11.76 -0.53 5.36
CA LYS A 64 11.48 -1.24 6.62
C LYS A 64 10.00 -1.27 6.97
N LEU A 65 9.30 -0.15 6.73
CA LEU A 65 7.85 -0.10 6.93
C LEU A 65 7.12 -1.04 5.97
N PHE A 66 7.53 -1.09 4.70
CA PHE A 66 6.94 -1.96 3.70
C PHE A 66 7.19 -3.44 4.01
N ASP A 67 8.40 -3.80 4.44
CA ASP A 67 8.73 -5.15 4.92
C ASP A 67 7.83 -5.54 6.10
N ALA A 68 7.57 -4.62 7.04
CA ALA A 68 6.68 -4.85 8.18
C ALA A 68 5.22 -5.06 7.75
N CYS A 69 4.75 -4.30 6.76
CA CYS A 69 3.40 -4.49 6.19
C CYS A 69 3.25 -5.88 5.53
N GLU A 70 4.25 -6.30 4.75
CA GLU A 70 4.25 -7.63 4.12
C GLU A 70 4.22 -8.74 5.17
N LYS A 71 5.04 -8.59 6.22
CA LYS A 71 5.11 -9.55 7.33
C LYS A 71 3.79 -9.63 8.10
N ASP A 72 3.15 -8.51 8.42
CA ASP A 72 1.86 -8.48 9.13
C ASP A 72 0.75 -9.16 8.32
N ILE A 73 0.62 -8.84 7.03
CA ILE A 73 -0.38 -9.48 6.16
C ILE A 73 -0.12 -10.98 6.03
N GLN A 74 1.14 -11.39 5.87
CA GLN A 74 1.51 -12.80 5.80
C GLN A 74 1.16 -13.52 7.11
N GLN A 75 1.54 -12.97 8.25
CA GLN A 75 1.25 -13.56 9.57
C GLN A 75 -0.25 -13.73 9.80
N ARG A 76 -1.05 -12.70 9.52
CA ARG A 76 -2.51 -12.77 9.68
C ARG A 76 -3.14 -13.76 8.71
N THR A 77 -2.58 -13.90 7.51
CA THR A 77 -3.02 -14.92 6.55
C THR A 77 -2.73 -16.32 7.08
N ASP A 78 -1.53 -16.57 7.58
CA ASP A 78 -1.13 -17.85 8.16
C ASP A 78 -1.98 -18.21 9.39
N ASP A 79 -2.30 -17.23 10.23
CA ASP A 79 -3.18 -17.41 11.39
C ASP A 79 -4.60 -17.83 10.97
N ILE A 80 -5.16 -17.24 9.92
CA ILE A 80 -6.46 -17.64 9.37
C ILE A 80 -6.41 -19.06 8.80
N LEU A 81 -5.40 -19.36 7.99
CA LEU A 81 -5.25 -20.68 7.38
C LEU A 81 -5.14 -21.78 8.43
N LYS A 82 -4.38 -21.51 9.50
CA LYS A 82 -4.24 -22.40 10.65
C LYS A 82 -5.55 -22.55 11.43
N ALA A 83 -6.28 -21.46 11.66
CA ALA A 83 -7.57 -21.50 12.36
C ALA A 83 -8.64 -22.27 11.59
N LEU A 84 -8.57 -22.27 10.26
CA LEU A 84 -9.50 -22.98 9.37
C LEU A 84 -9.04 -24.40 9.00
N ASP A 85 -7.88 -24.84 9.50
CA ASP A 85 -7.24 -26.13 9.18
C ASP A 85 -7.15 -26.41 7.67
N ILE A 86 -6.88 -25.37 6.87
CA ILE A 86 -6.84 -25.47 5.40
C ILE A 86 -5.48 -26.03 4.96
N PRO A 87 -5.41 -27.22 4.33
CA PRO A 87 -4.16 -27.77 3.83
C PRO A 87 -3.73 -27.09 2.52
N LEU A 88 -2.58 -26.43 2.53
CA LEU A 88 -1.97 -25.68 1.40
C LEU A 88 -1.38 -26.55 0.27
N TRP A 89 -1.92 -27.74 0.00
CA TRP A 89 -1.23 -28.76 -0.82
C TRP A 89 -1.50 -28.57 -2.33
N ASN A 90 -2.49 -27.76 -2.70
CA ASN A 90 -2.84 -27.46 -4.08
C ASN A 90 -2.64 -25.96 -4.39
N LYS A 91 -1.72 -25.64 -5.29
CA LYS A 91 -1.38 -24.26 -5.68
C LYS A 91 -2.57 -23.44 -6.18
N ALA A 92 -3.49 -24.03 -6.96
CA ALA A 92 -4.66 -23.30 -7.47
C ALA A 92 -5.66 -22.96 -6.36
N LEU A 93 -5.89 -23.90 -5.45
CA LEU A 93 -6.71 -23.69 -4.25
C LEU A 93 -6.06 -22.66 -3.32
N THR A 94 -4.73 -22.69 -3.21
CA THR A 94 -3.97 -21.70 -2.44
C THR A 94 -4.17 -20.30 -3.01
N GLU A 95 -4.01 -20.07 -4.32
CA GLU A 95 -4.18 -18.73 -4.90
C GLU A 95 -5.61 -18.18 -4.76
N GLU A 96 -6.62 -19.02 -4.94
CA GLU A 96 -8.02 -18.62 -4.73
C GLU A 96 -8.32 -18.30 -3.26
N THR A 97 -7.80 -19.10 -2.34
CA THR A 97 -7.94 -18.86 -0.90
C THR A 97 -7.23 -17.57 -0.49
N MET A 98 -6.01 -17.34 -1.00
CA MET A 98 -5.26 -16.10 -0.76
C MET A 98 -6.01 -14.87 -1.31
N ARG A 99 -6.67 -14.98 -2.47
CA ARG A 99 -7.51 -13.92 -3.02
C ARG A 99 -8.68 -13.58 -2.08
N GLU A 100 -9.38 -14.58 -1.57
CA GLU A 100 -10.50 -14.34 -0.65
C GLU A 100 -10.05 -13.77 0.70
N ILE A 101 -8.93 -14.26 1.25
CA ILE A 101 -8.32 -13.68 2.46
C ILE A 101 -7.96 -12.20 2.24
N ARG A 102 -7.35 -11.86 1.10
CA ARG A 102 -7.05 -10.45 0.77
C ARG A 102 -8.32 -9.59 0.72
N LYS A 103 -9.40 -10.08 0.09
CA LYS A 103 -10.69 -9.37 0.07
C LYS A 103 -11.24 -9.14 1.48
N LEU A 104 -11.14 -10.14 2.37
CA LEU A 104 -11.56 -10.03 3.77
C LEU A 104 -10.77 -8.95 4.52
N PHE A 105 -9.49 -8.76 4.20
CA PHE A 105 -8.64 -7.74 4.82
C PHE A 105 -8.88 -6.32 4.29
N ARG A 106 -9.31 -6.13 3.04
CA ARG A 106 -9.40 -4.78 2.41
C ARG A 106 -10.18 -3.77 3.25
N GLN A 107 -11.38 -4.12 3.71
CA GLN A 107 -12.21 -3.20 4.51
C GLN A 107 -11.62 -2.94 5.91
N PRO A 108 -11.20 -3.95 6.70
CA PRO A 108 -10.51 -3.73 7.96
C PRO A 108 -9.29 -2.81 7.86
N TYR A 109 -8.42 -2.99 6.87
CA TYR A 109 -7.25 -2.12 6.67
C TYR A 109 -7.62 -0.72 6.17
N TYR A 110 -8.77 -0.57 5.51
CA TYR A 110 -9.26 0.76 5.17
C TYR A 110 -9.87 1.50 6.38
N GLN A 111 -10.71 0.83 7.16
CA GLN A 111 -11.56 1.45 8.18
C GLN A 111 -10.91 1.53 9.57
N ASN A 112 -10.06 0.58 9.97
CA ASN A 112 -9.48 0.51 11.32
C ASN A 112 -8.26 1.42 11.49
N TYR A 113 -8.39 2.65 11.01
CA TYR A 113 -7.28 3.53 10.65
C TYR A 113 -6.62 4.31 11.79
N PRO A 114 -6.54 3.76 13.02
CA PRO A 114 -5.25 3.90 13.69
C PRO A 114 -4.64 2.58 14.15
N LYS A 115 -5.43 1.60 14.61
CA LYS A 115 -4.90 0.53 15.46
C LYS A 115 -3.91 -0.38 14.73
N VAL A 116 -4.33 -1.02 13.65
CA VAL A 116 -3.48 -1.98 12.90
C VAL A 116 -2.24 -1.27 12.34
N HIS A 117 -2.42 -0.11 11.71
CA HIS A 117 -1.29 0.64 11.14
C HIS A 117 -0.36 1.17 12.22
N SER A 118 -0.87 1.57 13.39
CA SER A 118 -0.02 2.00 14.51
C SER A 118 0.81 0.85 15.06
N GLU A 119 0.26 -0.36 15.13
CA GLU A 119 1.01 -1.56 15.57
C GLU A 119 2.14 -1.86 14.57
N ILE A 120 1.84 -1.87 13.26
CA ILE A 120 2.83 -2.09 12.20
C ILE A 120 3.90 -0.99 12.22
N VAL A 121 3.47 0.28 12.28
CA VAL A 121 4.40 1.43 12.34
C VAL A 121 5.24 1.34 13.61
N GLN A 122 4.70 0.97 14.77
CA GLN A 122 5.50 0.80 16.00
C GLN A 122 6.53 -0.32 15.87
N GLU A 123 6.17 -1.46 15.28
CA GLU A 123 7.11 -2.57 15.03
C GLU A 123 8.25 -2.12 14.08
N ALA A 124 7.94 -1.27 13.09
CA ALA A 124 8.93 -0.69 12.17
C ALA A 124 9.73 0.49 12.76
N ALA A 125 9.11 1.31 13.63
CA ALA A 125 9.60 2.60 14.13
C ALA A 125 10.50 2.51 15.37
N ILE A 126 10.84 1.30 15.84
CA ILE A 126 11.96 1.09 16.77
C ILE A 126 13.27 1.73 16.24
N LEU A 127 13.32 2.11 14.96
CA LEU A 127 14.48 2.73 14.30
C LEU A 127 14.40 4.26 14.06
N THR A 128 13.25 4.94 14.19
CA THR A 128 13.10 6.34 13.70
C THR A 128 12.99 7.43 14.78
N GLY A 129 12.78 7.11 16.06
CA GLY A 129 12.71 8.13 17.11
C GLY A 129 11.62 9.17 16.84
N THR A 130 10.41 8.70 16.50
CA THR A 130 9.24 9.49 16.09
C THR A 130 8.61 10.25 17.25
N GLU A 131 9.22 11.38 17.64
CA GLU A 131 8.61 12.36 18.53
C GLU A 131 7.71 13.36 17.76
N ASN A 132 7.79 13.42 16.42
CA ASN A 132 7.03 14.36 15.60
C ASN A 132 5.71 13.76 15.07
N GLN A 133 4.60 14.45 15.36
CA GLN A 133 3.26 14.09 14.89
C GLN A 133 3.14 14.04 13.36
N THR A 134 3.80 14.94 12.62
CA THR A 134 3.74 14.99 11.15
C THR A 134 4.42 13.79 10.50
N GLU A 135 5.56 13.36 11.05
CA GLU A 135 6.29 12.17 10.59
C GLU A 135 5.48 10.90 10.87
N ASN A 136 4.91 10.78 12.07
CA ASN A 136 4.07 9.64 12.43
C ASN A 136 2.82 9.55 11.54
N GLN A 137 2.15 10.68 11.27
CA GLN A 137 1.01 10.72 10.35
C GLN A 137 1.40 10.30 8.93
N PHE A 138 2.57 10.74 8.44
CA PHE A 138 3.08 10.31 7.14
C PHE A 138 3.33 8.81 7.09
N LEU A 139 4.01 8.24 8.10
CA LEU A 139 4.27 6.79 8.16
C LEU A 139 2.98 5.97 8.24
N LEU A 140 1.99 6.42 9.00
CA LEU A 140 0.67 5.78 9.04
C LEU A 140 0.01 5.78 7.65
N GLN A 141 0.11 6.88 6.90
CA GLN A 141 -0.42 6.97 5.53
C GLN A 141 0.33 6.06 4.56
N CYS A 142 1.65 6.02 4.64
CA CYS A 142 2.48 5.07 3.88
C CYS A 142 2.07 3.62 4.17
N CYS A 143 1.94 3.27 5.45
CA CYS A 143 1.54 1.94 5.90
C CYS A 143 0.16 1.56 5.35
N GLN A 144 -0.83 2.45 5.46
CA GLN A 144 -2.18 2.19 4.94
C GLN A 144 -2.18 1.86 3.46
N ILE A 145 -1.58 2.75 2.68
CA ILE A 145 -1.65 2.69 1.23
C ILE A 145 -0.89 1.46 0.76
N TYR A 146 0.27 1.17 1.35
CA TYR A 146 1.03 -0.02 1.01
C TYR A 146 0.30 -1.30 1.36
N CYS A 147 -0.35 -1.39 2.54
CA CYS A 147 -1.21 -2.52 2.86
C CYS A 147 -2.35 -2.67 1.83
N LEU A 148 -3.03 -1.58 1.47
CA LEU A 148 -4.11 -1.62 0.48
C LEU A 148 -3.63 -2.02 -0.93
N LEU A 149 -2.37 -1.74 -1.29
CA LEU A 149 -1.75 -2.21 -2.54
C LEU A 149 -1.46 -3.71 -2.50
N LEU A 150 -0.96 -4.23 -1.37
CA LEU A 150 -0.72 -5.66 -1.18
C LEU A 150 -2.01 -6.49 -1.18
N LEU A 151 -3.14 -5.87 -0.81
CA LEU A 151 -4.46 -6.53 -0.77
C LEU A 151 -5.20 -6.49 -2.12
N GLN A 152 -4.59 -5.97 -3.18
CA GLN A 152 -5.14 -6.00 -4.54
C GLN A 152 -5.05 -7.40 -5.16
N ASP A 153 -5.75 -7.60 -6.28
CA ASP A 153 -5.67 -8.82 -7.07
C ASP A 153 -5.34 -8.50 -8.54
N PRO A 154 -4.11 -8.78 -9.01
CA PRO A 154 -2.98 -9.31 -8.25
C PRO A 154 -2.43 -8.29 -7.23
N PRO A 155 -1.68 -8.75 -6.20
CA PRO A 155 -1.09 -7.87 -5.20
C PRO A 155 -0.02 -6.98 -5.83
N VAL A 156 0.02 -5.71 -5.43
CA VAL A 156 0.96 -4.72 -5.96
C VAL A 156 2.04 -4.42 -4.93
N LYS A 157 3.30 -4.75 -5.26
CA LYS A 157 4.47 -4.32 -4.49
C LYS A 157 5.01 -3.02 -5.08
N ALA A 158 4.76 -1.92 -4.40
CA ALA A 158 5.23 -0.61 -4.83
C ALA A 158 6.62 -0.30 -4.27
N GLU A 159 7.55 0.11 -5.13
CA GLU A 159 8.85 0.60 -4.70
C GLU A 159 8.82 2.11 -4.52
N TRP A 160 9.39 2.60 -3.42
CA TRP A 160 9.53 4.03 -3.20
C TRP A 160 10.64 4.61 -4.07
N LYS A 161 10.28 5.15 -5.24
CA LYS A 161 11.22 5.76 -6.20
C LYS A 161 10.92 7.25 -6.37
N MET A 162 11.85 8.11 -5.96
CA MET A 162 11.79 9.52 -6.32
C MET A 162 12.46 9.75 -7.68
N ASN A 163 11.69 10.12 -8.69
CA ASN A 163 12.26 10.62 -9.93
C ASN A 163 12.66 12.09 -9.72
N ARG A 164 13.96 12.40 -9.82
CA ARG A 164 14.49 13.78 -9.59
C ARG A 164 13.77 14.85 -10.42
N ARG A 165 13.21 14.49 -11.59
CA ARG A 165 12.49 15.41 -12.49
C ARG A 165 11.17 15.95 -11.92
N TYR A 166 10.55 15.27 -10.94
CA TYR A 166 9.32 15.76 -10.31
C TYR A 166 9.58 16.88 -9.32
N LEU A 167 10.81 17.00 -8.77
CA LEU A 167 11.20 18.11 -7.90
C LEU A 167 11.26 19.44 -8.66
N GLU A 168 11.63 19.41 -9.94
CA GLU A 168 11.76 20.63 -10.78
C GLU A 168 10.41 21.26 -11.17
N HIS A 169 9.30 20.53 -11.05
CA HIS A 169 7.97 21.00 -11.45
C HIS A 169 7.14 21.59 -10.30
N VAL A 170 7.51 21.35 -9.05
CA VAL A 170 6.77 21.83 -7.87
C VAL A 170 7.37 23.13 -7.31
N ASP A 171 8.67 23.39 -7.53
CA ASP A 171 9.37 24.63 -7.15
C ASP A 171 9.04 25.85 -8.04
N LYS A 172 8.11 25.72 -8.99
CA LYS A 172 7.62 26.83 -9.82
C LYS A 172 6.16 27.14 -9.53
N LYS A 173 5.88 27.76 -8.38
CA LYS A 173 4.66 28.56 -8.16
C LYS A 173 4.96 29.78 -7.32
#